data_AF-A0A4U6W0X6-F1
#
_entry.id   AF-A0A4U6W0X6-F1
#
_cell.length_a   1.000
_cell.length_b   1.000
_cell.length_c   1.000
_cell.angle_alpha   90.00
_cell.angle_beta   90.00
_cell.angle_gamma   90.00
#
_symmetry.space_group_name_H-M   'P 1'
#
loop_
_entity.id
_entity.type
_entity.pdbx_description
1 polymer ?
#
loop_
_entity_poly.entity_id
_entity_poly.type
_entity_poly.pdbx_seq_one_letter_code
_entity_poly.pdbx_strand_id
1 'polypeptide(L)'
;MPAAAALRPTEPLPLPSGLSLTPRLKLILTFFRADLTIRPLDEWQLKSALLTFLRDPPLSLPLLPDSDLSVRRLPNLQKRRREEPVASGALHVRDLSLLRPRKGDSEAEEMTPEQEEEKYFEWRSSLVEKLEGIELNLEGVKFRMTIEIPPSEDFRTMKKSWEDFYSSELLNSRNPVRKIARRPDTIIVRGVPSRWFAETRVSSKPSTLVTHTIFSALGKIRTLNIANDDELEAKEDGANKELISGLNCKVWVQFESYDDFHDAMKALCGRSLEKDRG
;
A
#
# COMPACT_ATOMS: atom_id res chain seq x y z
N MET A 1 -25.70 5.95 3.23
CA MET A 1 -24.44 5.61 3.91
C MET A 1 -23.33 5.59 2.88
N PRO A 2 -22.10 6.03 3.21
CA PRO A 2 -21.00 6.05 2.24
C PRO A 2 -20.67 4.62 1.77
N ALA A 3 -20.32 4.47 0.49
CA ALA A 3 -20.00 3.17 -0.11
C ALA A 3 -18.76 2.51 0.53
N ALA A 4 -17.92 3.30 1.20
CA ALA A 4 -16.70 2.86 1.87
C ALA A 4 -16.94 1.97 3.11
N ALA A 5 -18.07 2.11 3.80
CA ALA A 5 -18.30 1.49 5.11
C ALA A 5 -18.50 -0.05 5.05
N ALA A 6 -19.02 -0.57 3.95
CA ALA A 6 -19.34 -1.99 3.76
C ALA A 6 -18.40 -2.70 2.77
N LEU A 7 -17.25 -2.10 2.46
CA LEU A 7 -16.37 -2.55 1.39
C LEU A 7 -15.57 -3.79 1.81
N ARG A 8 -15.73 -4.89 1.07
CA ARG A 8 -14.98 -6.13 1.30
C ARG A 8 -13.49 -5.97 0.91
N PRO A 9 -12.56 -6.67 1.58
CA PRO A 9 -11.11 -6.54 1.34
C PRO A 9 -10.68 -6.82 -0.11
N THR A 10 -11.41 -7.70 -0.80
CA THR A 10 -11.07 -8.18 -2.16
C THR A 10 -11.89 -7.52 -3.26
N GLU A 11 -12.76 -6.56 -2.91
CA GLU A 11 -13.61 -5.84 -3.84
C GLU A 11 -13.05 -4.46 -4.20
N PRO A 12 -13.10 -4.09 -5.50
CA PRO A 12 -12.76 -2.75 -5.92
C PRO A 12 -13.88 -1.75 -5.57
N LEU A 13 -13.50 -0.53 -5.20
CA LEU A 13 -14.44 0.57 -5.00
C LEU A 13 -14.41 1.50 -6.21
N PRO A 14 -15.46 1.54 -7.05
CA PRO A 14 -15.54 2.51 -8.13
C PRO A 14 -15.65 3.94 -7.56
N LEU A 15 -14.86 4.85 -8.12
CA LEU A 15 -14.86 6.27 -7.81
C LEU A 15 -15.35 7.07 -9.02
N PRO A 16 -15.85 8.31 -8.81
CA PRO A 16 -16.16 9.21 -9.91
C PRO A 16 -14.98 9.45 -10.85
N SER A 17 -15.27 9.93 -12.06
CA SER A 17 -14.27 10.29 -13.08
C SER A 17 -13.44 9.12 -13.64
N GLY A 18 -14.00 7.90 -13.63
CA GLY A 18 -13.35 6.70 -14.16
C GLY A 18 -12.14 6.25 -13.33
N LEU A 19 -12.17 6.56 -12.03
CA LEU A 19 -11.19 6.08 -11.08
C LEU A 19 -11.76 4.89 -10.32
N SER A 20 -10.89 4.04 -9.80
CA SER A 20 -11.27 2.97 -8.90
C SER A 20 -10.18 2.73 -7.87
N LEU A 21 -10.57 2.29 -6.67
CA LEU A 21 -9.64 1.74 -5.69
C LEU A 21 -9.63 0.23 -5.85
N THR A 22 -8.56 -0.30 -6.44
CA THR A 22 -8.38 -1.74 -6.66
C THR A 22 -7.63 -2.36 -5.48
N PRO A 23 -8.10 -3.47 -4.92
CA PRO A 23 -7.44 -4.12 -3.81
C PRO A 23 -6.11 -4.76 -4.25
N ARG A 24 -5.10 -4.62 -3.41
CA ARG A 24 -3.78 -5.23 -3.60
C ARG A 24 -3.09 -5.43 -2.25
N LEU A 25 -2.12 -6.33 -2.21
CA LEU A 25 -1.17 -6.44 -1.10
C LEU A 25 0.20 -5.92 -1.54
N LYS A 26 0.76 -4.95 -0.82
CA LYS A 26 2.20 -4.62 -0.90
C LYS A 26 2.99 -5.47 0.08
N LEU A 27 4.12 -5.98 -0.37
CA LEU A 27 5.18 -6.48 0.51
C LEU A 27 6.47 -5.76 0.16
N ILE A 28 7.19 -5.30 1.19
CA ILE A 28 8.54 -4.76 1.07
C ILE A 28 9.49 -5.93 1.27
N LEU A 29 10.40 -6.11 0.32
CA LEU A 29 11.38 -7.19 0.31
C LEU A 29 12.76 -6.61 0.60
N THR A 30 13.49 -7.22 1.53
CA THR A 30 14.86 -6.82 1.85
C THR A 30 15.78 -8.02 1.68
N PHE A 31 16.89 -7.83 0.95
CA PHE A 31 17.81 -8.91 0.63
C PHE A 31 19.14 -8.72 1.34
N PHE A 32 19.62 -9.77 1.98
CA PHE A 32 20.89 -9.87 2.70
C PHE A 32 21.79 -10.91 2.06
N ARG A 33 23.11 -10.77 2.22
CA ARG A 33 24.05 -11.81 1.80
C ARG A 33 24.03 -12.95 2.82
N ALA A 34 23.79 -14.17 2.36
CA ALA A 34 23.99 -15.35 3.19
C ALA A 34 25.46 -15.82 3.16
N ASP A 35 26.15 -15.65 2.03
CA ASP A 35 27.55 -16.04 1.81
C ASP A 35 28.55 -14.88 1.86
N LEU A 36 29.85 -15.22 1.94
CA LEU A 36 30.98 -14.27 1.99
C LEU A 36 31.36 -13.68 0.61
N THR A 37 30.69 -14.10 -0.46
CA THR A 37 31.06 -13.70 -1.83
C THR A 37 30.61 -12.26 -2.13
N ILE A 38 31.56 -11.42 -2.55
CA ILE A 38 31.31 -10.04 -2.99
C ILE A 38 31.18 -10.03 -4.50
N ARG A 39 30.18 -10.75 -5.03
CA ARG A 39 29.81 -10.62 -6.45
C ARG A 39 28.83 -9.48 -6.63
N PRO A 40 28.89 -8.74 -7.75
CA PRO A 40 27.87 -7.77 -8.07
C PRO A 40 26.52 -8.49 -8.18
N LEU A 41 25.50 -7.97 -7.49
CA LEU A 41 24.15 -8.47 -7.63
C LEU A 41 23.60 -8.03 -8.99
N ASP A 42 23.15 -9.00 -9.79
CA ASP A 42 22.35 -8.76 -10.99
C ASP A 42 20.87 -8.65 -10.60
N GLU A 43 20.31 -7.45 -10.76
CA GLU A 43 18.92 -7.16 -10.42
C GLU A 43 17.93 -7.95 -11.27
N TRP A 44 18.25 -8.15 -12.55
CA TRP A 44 17.37 -8.86 -13.48
C TRP A 44 17.34 -10.36 -13.15
N GLN A 45 18.50 -10.96 -12.86
CA GLN A 45 18.55 -12.37 -12.45
C GLN A 45 17.83 -12.60 -11.12
N LEU A 46 18.05 -11.75 -10.12
CA LEU A 46 17.35 -11.85 -8.83
C LEU A 46 15.83 -11.72 -9.02
N LYS A 47 15.40 -10.74 -9.82
CA LYS A 47 13.99 -10.56 -10.16
C LYS A 47 13.41 -11.79 -10.86
N SER A 48 14.13 -12.35 -11.84
CA SER A 48 13.67 -13.52 -12.59
C SER A 48 13.54 -14.75 -11.70
N ALA A 49 14.53 -15.03 -10.85
CA ALA A 49 14.51 -16.16 -9.93
C ALA A 49 13.38 -16.05 -8.90
N LEU A 50 13.15 -14.84 -8.38
CA LEU A 50 12.02 -14.55 -7.50
C LEU A 50 10.68 -14.78 -8.20
N LEU A 51 10.52 -14.30 -9.43
CA LEU A 51 9.28 -14.52 -10.18
C LEU A 51 9.01 -16.00 -10.42
N THR A 52 10.04 -16.78 -10.76
CA THR A 52 9.92 -18.24 -10.89
C THR A 52 9.47 -18.86 -9.56
N PHE A 53 10.13 -18.51 -8.45
CA PHE A 53 9.79 -19.01 -7.13
C PHE A 53 8.35 -18.66 -6.70
N LEU A 54 7.89 -17.44 -6.99
CA LEU A 54 6.54 -16.98 -6.64
C LEU A 54 5.45 -17.67 -7.47
N ARG A 55 5.75 -18.01 -8.73
CA ARG A 55 4.83 -18.71 -9.64
C ARG A 55 4.74 -20.20 -9.34
N ASP A 56 5.84 -20.81 -8.92
CA ASP A 56 5.92 -22.24 -8.64
C ASP A 56 5.37 -22.60 -7.23
N PRO A 57 5.01 -23.87 -6.99
CA PRO A 57 4.69 -24.35 -5.65
C PRO A 57 5.86 -24.10 -4.69
N PRO A 58 5.62 -23.62 -3.46
CA PRO A 58 4.38 -23.75 -2.66
C PRO A 58 3.47 -22.51 -2.63
N LEU A 59 3.77 -21.47 -3.43
CA LEU A 59 3.05 -20.19 -3.38
C LEU A 59 2.01 -20.06 -4.50
N SER A 60 2.31 -20.58 -5.70
CA SER A 60 1.36 -20.67 -6.82
C SER A 60 0.63 -19.35 -7.11
N LEU A 61 1.33 -18.21 -7.11
CA LEU A 61 0.78 -16.90 -7.46
C LEU A 61 0.83 -16.73 -9.00
N PRO A 62 -0.22 -17.10 -9.75
CA PRO A 62 -0.09 -17.40 -11.18
C PRO A 62 -0.17 -16.15 -12.06
N LEU A 63 -0.75 -15.05 -11.56
CA LEU A 63 -1.00 -13.81 -12.30
C LEU A 63 -0.11 -12.66 -11.80
N LEU A 64 1.20 -12.90 -11.69
CA LEU A 64 2.19 -11.87 -11.36
C LEU A 64 2.89 -11.34 -12.62
N PRO A 65 2.45 -10.19 -13.19
CA PRO A 65 3.22 -9.45 -14.18
C PRO A 65 4.59 -9.05 -13.65
N ASP A 66 5.57 -8.96 -14.54
CA ASP A 66 6.92 -8.51 -14.17
C ASP A 66 6.93 -7.07 -13.61
N SER A 67 5.92 -6.25 -13.92
CA SER A 67 5.78 -4.90 -13.37
C SER A 67 5.42 -4.86 -11.88
N ASP A 68 4.85 -5.95 -11.36
CA ASP A 68 4.40 -6.03 -9.96
C ASP A 68 5.52 -6.40 -8.99
N LEU A 69 6.66 -6.90 -9.51
CA LEU A 69 7.89 -7.05 -8.76
C LEU A 69 8.94 -6.03 -9.20
N SER A 70 9.38 -5.22 -8.23
CA SER A 70 10.53 -4.33 -8.38
C SER A 70 11.64 -4.79 -7.44
N VAL A 71 12.86 -4.82 -7.95
CA VAL A 71 14.08 -5.13 -7.18
C VAL A 71 15.12 -4.12 -7.60
N ARG A 72 15.81 -3.53 -6.62
CA ARG A 72 16.84 -2.52 -6.82
C ARG A 72 18.00 -2.79 -5.88
N ARG A 73 19.21 -2.73 -6.45
CA ARG A 73 20.44 -2.88 -5.70
C ARG A 73 20.71 -1.62 -4.88
N LEU A 74 21.13 -1.81 -3.64
CA LEU A 74 21.52 -0.68 -2.81
C LEU A 74 22.93 -0.18 -3.18
N PRO A 75 23.19 1.13 -3.10
CA PRO A 75 24.49 1.69 -3.43
C PRO A 75 25.56 1.26 -2.44
N ASN A 76 26.82 1.37 -2.86
CA ASN A 76 28.02 1.14 -2.03
C ASN A 76 28.14 -0.29 -1.44
N LEU A 77 27.80 -1.32 -2.21
CA LEU A 77 27.87 -2.73 -1.80
C LEU A 77 29.20 -3.20 -1.18
N GLN A 78 30.32 -2.54 -1.50
CA GLN A 78 31.66 -2.87 -0.97
C GLN A 78 31.90 -2.31 0.44
N LYS A 79 31.16 -1.28 0.85
CA LYS A 79 31.28 -0.65 2.18
C LYS A 79 30.28 -1.24 3.18
N ARG A 80 29.36 -2.07 2.71
CA ARG A 80 28.28 -2.63 3.53
C ARG A 80 28.75 -3.85 4.31
N ARG A 81 28.33 -3.93 5.57
CA ARG A 81 28.55 -5.09 6.46
C ARG A 81 27.69 -6.28 6.01
N ARG A 82 27.92 -7.47 6.58
CA ARG A 82 27.19 -8.69 6.20
C ARG A 82 25.70 -8.59 6.55
N GLU A 83 25.42 -7.97 7.69
CA GLU A 83 24.08 -7.77 8.24
C GLU A 83 23.34 -6.61 7.55
N GLU A 84 24.02 -5.87 6.68
CA GLU A 84 23.41 -4.78 5.95
C GLU A 84 22.75 -5.28 4.67
N PRO A 85 21.59 -4.72 4.30
CA PRO A 85 20.89 -5.12 3.10
C PRO A 85 21.70 -4.75 1.86
N VAL A 86 21.61 -5.58 0.83
CA VAL A 86 22.28 -5.40 -0.46
C VAL A 86 21.33 -5.04 -1.59
N ALA A 87 20.06 -5.35 -1.43
CA ALA A 87 18.99 -4.91 -2.32
C ALA A 87 17.70 -4.74 -1.54
N SER A 88 16.82 -3.92 -2.10
CA SER A 88 15.44 -3.78 -1.66
C SER A 88 14.50 -4.01 -2.84
N GLY A 89 13.28 -4.41 -2.54
CA GLY A 89 12.26 -4.64 -3.54
C GLY A 89 10.86 -4.37 -3.01
N ALA A 90 9.91 -4.30 -3.93
CA ALA A 90 8.50 -4.25 -3.60
C ALA A 90 7.74 -5.23 -4.50
N LEU A 91 6.94 -6.09 -3.87
CA LEU A 91 6.03 -7.02 -4.51
C LEU A 91 4.59 -6.53 -4.33
N HIS A 92 3.84 -6.49 -5.43
CA HIS A 92 2.43 -6.13 -5.44
C HIS A 92 1.60 -7.35 -5.85
N VAL A 93 0.83 -7.92 -4.93
CA VAL A 93 -0.10 -9.00 -5.26
C VAL A 93 -1.47 -8.37 -5.54
N ARG A 94 -1.85 -8.32 -6.82
CA ARG A 94 -3.14 -7.74 -7.26
C ARG A 94 -4.22 -8.80 -7.44
N ASP A 95 -3.82 -10.02 -7.80
CA ASP A 95 -4.75 -11.12 -7.93
C ASP A 95 -5.10 -11.70 -6.55
N LEU A 96 -6.24 -11.27 -6.04
CA LEU A 96 -6.83 -11.76 -4.80
C LEU A 96 -8.02 -12.70 -5.07
N SER A 97 -8.16 -13.21 -6.30
CA SER A 97 -9.26 -14.11 -6.68
C SER A 97 -9.25 -15.43 -5.91
N LEU A 98 -8.09 -15.86 -5.43
CA LEU A 98 -7.91 -17.04 -4.57
C LEU A 98 -8.64 -16.93 -3.24
N LEU A 99 -8.92 -15.71 -2.78
CA LEU A 99 -9.66 -15.43 -1.56
C LEU A 99 -11.15 -15.23 -1.82
N ARG A 100 -11.55 -15.12 -3.09
CA ARG A 100 -12.95 -15.02 -3.43
C ARG A 100 -13.57 -16.41 -3.35
N PRO A 101 -14.78 -16.51 -2.80
CA PRO A 101 -15.51 -17.77 -2.78
C PRO A 101 -15.72 -18.29 -4.21
N ARG A 102 -15.51 -19.60 -4.42
CA ARG A 102 -15.79 -20.21 -5.73
C ARG A 102 -17.30 -20.32 -5.90
N LYS A 103 -17.77 -20.04 -7.11
CA LYS A 103 -19.19 -20.08 -7.45
C LYS A 103 -19.68 -21.54 -7.31
N GLY A 104 -20.51 -21.82 -6.30
CA GLY A 104 -21.04 -23.17 -6.01
C GLY A 104 -20.72 -23.71 -4.61
N ASP A 105 -19.90 -23.01 -3.82
CA ASP A 105 -19.65 -23.38 -2.41
C ASP A 105 -20.78 -22.83 -1.52
N SER A 106 -21.69 -23.70 -1.04
CA SER A 106 -22.85 -23.29 -0.21
C SER A 106 -22.48 -22.58 1.09
N GLU A 107 -21.26 -22.77 1.61
CA GLU A 107 -20.74 -22.08 2.81
C GLU A 107 -20.26 -20.65 2.52
N ALA A 108 -20.15 -20.29 1.25
CA ALA A 108 -19.43 -19.12 0.80
C ALA A 108 -20.37 -17.95 0.39
N GLU A 109 -21.67 -18.26 0.20
CA GLU A 109 -22.73 -17.26 0.04
C GLU A 109 -23.18 -16.63 1.38
N GLU A 110 -22.76 -17.18 2.53
CA GLU A 110 -23.15 -16.72 3.87
C GLU A 110 -22.02 -16.04 4.68
N MET A 111 -20.81 -15.90 4.13
CA MET A 111 -19.71 -15.30 4.90
C MET A 111 -19.97 -13.82 5.21
N THR A 112 -19.82 -13.46 6.49
CA THR A 112 -19.91 -12.07 6.92
C THR A 112 -18.64 -11.30 6.50
N PRO A 113 -18.71 -9.97 6.35
CA PRO A 113 -17.53 -9.16 6.01
C PRO A 113 -16.35 -9.37 6.97
N GLU A 114 -16.64 -9.62 8.26
CA GLU A 114 -15.63 -9.88 9.28
C GLU A 114 -14.90 -11.22 9.06
N GLN A 115 -15.61 -12.25 8.61
CA GLN A 115 -15.02 -13.55 8.30
C GLN A 115 -14.12 -13.46 7.05
N GLU A 116 -14.52 -12.69 6.04
CA GLU A 116 -13.68 -12.43 4.87
C GLU A 116 -12.42 -11.63 5.22
N GLU A 117 -12.54 -10.65 6.12
CA GLU A 117 -11.39 -9.92 6.67
C GLU A 117 -10.41 -10.83 7.40
N GLU A 118 -10.91 -11.77 8.22
CA GLU A 118 -10.04 -12.69 8.95
C GLU A 118 -9.37 -13.69 8.01
N LYS A 119 -10.09 -14.25 7.04
CA LYS A 119 -9.49 -15.11 5.99
C LYS A 119 -8.39 -14.38 5.21
N TYR A 120 -8.62 -13.11 4.86
CA TYR A 120 -7.59 -12.28 4.22
C TYR A 120 -6.36 -12.11 5.12
N PHE A 121 -6.58 -11.85 6.40
CA PHE A 121 -5.50 -11.68 7.38
C PHE A 121 -4.67 -12.95 7.57
N GLU A 122 -5.33 -14.11 7.70
CA GLU A 122 -4.67 -15.42 7.81
C GLU A 122 -3.87 -15.76 6.55
N TRP A 123 -4.45 -15.58 5.37
CA TRP A 123 -3.75 -15.79 4.11
C TRP A 123 -2.53 -14.88 3.97
N ARG A 124 -2.67 -13.60 4.30
CA ARG A 124 -1.58 -12.62 4.27
C ARG A 124 -0.45 -13.04 5.20
N SER A 125 -0.78 -13.50 6.41
CA SER A 125 0.19 -13.96 7.40
C SER A 125 0.92 -15.22 6.92
N SER A 126 0.17 -16.20 6.40
CA SER A 126 0.74 -17.41 5.79
C SER A 126 1.64 -17.11 4.59
N LEU A 127 1.31 -16.09 3.80
CA LEU A 127 2.15 -15.65 2.67
C LEU A 127 3.49 -15.08 3.17
N VAL A 128 3.46 -14.24 4.21
CA VAL A 128 4.68 -13.69 4.82
C VAL A 128 5.53 -14.80 5.43
N GLU A 129 4.95 -15.71 6.20
CA GLU A 129 5.67 -16.88 6.74
C GLU A 129 6.27 -17.75 5.62
N LYS A 130 5.49 -17.92 4.54
CA LYS A 130 5.87 -18.48 3.22
C LYS A 130 7.23 -18.01 2.75
N LEU A 131 7.39 -16.69 2.77
CA LEU A 131 8.42 -15.98 2.06
C LEU A 131 9.57 -15.54 2.99
N GLU A 132 9.33 -15.45 4.30
CA GLU A 132 10.29 -14.99 5.30
C GLU A 132 11.45 -15.97 5.43
N GLY A 133 12.68 -15.45 5.38
CA GLY A 133 13.89 -16.25 5.59
C GLY A 133 14.28 -17.16 4.43
N ILE A 134 13.62 -17.07 3.27
CA ILE A 134 14.00 -17.84 2.08
C ILE A 134 15.44 -17.50 1.66
N GLU A 135 16.21 -18.55 1.39
CA GLU A 135 17.53 -18.45 0.76
C GLU A 135 17.43 -18.69 -0.76
N LEU A 136 17.70 -17.65 -1.54
CA LEU A 136 17.76 -17.72 -3.00
C LEU A 136 19.20 -17.94 -3.43
N ASN A 137 19.46 -18.95 -4.26
CA ASN A 137 20.78 -19.21 -4.82
C ASN A 137 20.85 -18.71 -6.27
N LEU A 138 21.69 -17.70 -6.52
CA LEU A 138 21.94 -17.13 -7.84
C LEU A 138 23.40 -17.34 -8.21
N GLU A 139 23.66 -18.20 -9.20
CA GLU A 139 25.02 -18.49 -9.70
C GLU A 139 26.06 -18.84 -8.61
N GLY A 140 25.61 -19.51 -7.54
CA GLY A 140 26.45 -19.89 -6.40
C GLY A 140 26.59 -18.82 -5.31
N VAL A 141 25.80 -17.74 -5.36
CA VAL A 141 25.68 -16.74 -4.31
C VAL A 141 24.32 -16.88 -3.64
N LYS A 142 24.31 -17.11 -2.33
CA LYS A 142 23.07 -17.18 -1.56
C LYS A 142 22.67 -15.81 -1.01
N PHE A 143 21.39 -15.50 -1.16
CA PHE A 143 20.75 -14.32 -0.60
C PHE A 143 19.63 -14.74 0.34
N ARG A 144 19.57 -14.17 1.53
CA ARG A 144 18.45 -14.33 2.45
C ARG A 144 17.49 -13.16 2.27
N MET A 145 16.19 -13.45 2.21
CA MET A 145 15.14 -12.44 2.10
C MET A 145 14.40 -12.26 3.43
N THR A 146 14.05 -11.02 3.77
CA THR A 146 13.10 -10.68 4.83
C THR A 146 11.99 -9.81 4.27
N ILE A 147 10.86 -9.80 4.95
CA ILE A 147 9.62 -9.21 4.45
C ILE A 147 8.99 -8.32 5.49
N GLU A 148 8.50 -7.19 5.00
CA GLU A 148 7.74 -6.25 5.81
C GLU A 148 6.43 -5.92 5.12
N ILE A 149 5.35 -5.95 5.89
CA ILE A 149 4.06 -5.40 5.47
C ILE A 149 4.07 -3.91 5.83
N PRO A 150 4.04 -3.00 4.84
CA PRO A 150 4.04 -1.58 5.17
C PRO A 150 2.75 -1.18 5.89
N PRO A 151 2.78 -0.13 6.74
CA PRO A 151 1.61 0.32 7.48
C PRO A 151 0.38 0.58 6.60
N SER A 152 0.58 1.03 5.36
CA SER A 152 -0.49 1.28 4.36
C SER A 152 -1.31 0.04 3.97
N GLU A 153 -0.89 -1.15 4.38
CA GLU A 153 -1.52 -2.44 4.09
C GLU A 153 -2.12 -3.09 5.35
N ASP A 154 -2.00 -2.44 6.52
CA ASP A 154 -2.50 -2.94 7.79
C ASP A 154 -3.31 -1.88 8.55
N PHE A 155 -4.60 -1.80 8.23
CA PHE A 155 -5.51 -0.88 8.87
C PHE A 155 -5.66 -1.14 10.38
N ARG A 156 -5.63 -2.41 10.83
CA ARG A 156 -5.80 -2.76 12.25
C ARG A 156 -4.64 -2.18 13.08
N THR A 157 -3.41 -2.39 12.60
CA THR A 157 -2.20 -1.89 13.24
C THR A 157 -2.11 -0.37 13.16
N MET A 158 -2.41 0.22 11.99
CA MET A 158 -2.43 1.67 11.83
C MET A 158 -3.47 2.31 12.75
N LYS A 159 -4.67 1.72 12.85
CA LYS A 159 -5.73 2.20 13.72
C LYS A 159 -5.32 2.23 15.18
N LYS A 160 -4.79 1.12 15.66
CA LYS A 160 -4.28 1.03 17.03
C LYS A 160 -3.22 2.09 17.29
N SER A 161 -2.30 2.33 16.35
CA SER A 161 -1.22 3.30 16.53
C SER A 161 -1.73 4.74 16.75
N TRP A 162 -2.74 5.20 16.00
CA TRP A 162 -3.29 6.53 16.23
C TRP A 162 -4.18 6.59 17.47
N GLU A 163 -4.92 5.51 17.78
CA GLU A 163 -5.73 5.45 19.00
C GLU A 163 -4.87 5.53 20.26
N ASP A 164 -3.73 4.81 20.28
CA ASP A 164 -2.75 4.86 21.34
C ASP A 164 -2.11 6.27 21.45
N PHE A 165 -1.74 6.87 20.31
CA PHE A 165 -1.18 8.22 20.27
C PHE A 165 -2.12 9.26 20.90
N TYR A 166 -3.37 9.34 20.44
CA TYR A 166 -4.33 10.32 20.96
C TYR A 166 -4.76 10.01 22.40
N SER A 167 -4.82 8.74 22.80
CA SER A 167 -5.06 8.36 24.19
C SER A 167 -3.92 8.80 25.10
N SER A 168 -2.67 8.70 24.65
CA SER A 168 -1.49 9.16 25.40
C SER A 168 -1.42 10.68 25.50
N GLU A 169 -1.81 11.43 24.46
CA GLU A 169 -1.90 12.90 24.49
C GLU A 169 -2.91 13.39 25.53
N LEU A 170 -4.03 12.66 25.69
CA LEU A 170 -5.05 12.97 26.71
C LEU A 170 -4.52 12.80 28.14
N LEU A 171 -3.62 11.84 28.38
CA LEU A 171 -3.01 11.58 29.69
C LEU A 171 -1.90 12.58 30.04
N ASN A 172 -1.17 13.08 29.04
CA ASN A 172 -0.03 13.98 29.24
C ASN A 172 -0.39 15.48 29.30
N SER A 173 -1.63 15.85 28.98
CA SER A 173 -2.08 17.25 29.00
C SER A 173 -2.45 17.73 30.41
N ARG A 174 -1.66 18.66 30.97
CA ARG A 174 -1.93 19.34 32.26
C ARG A 174 -3.14 20.28 32.26
N ASN A 175 -3.82 20.49 31.12
CA ASN A 175 -4.90 21.48 31.01
C ASN A 175 -6.28 20.84 30.74
N PRO A 176 -7.19 20.83 31.73
CA PRO A 176 -8.49 20.15 31.63
C PRO A 176 -9.53 20.85 30.73
N VAL A 177 -9.23 22.04 30.21
CA VAL A 177 -10.18 22.85 29.41
C VAL A 177 -10.09 22.56 27.90
N ARG A 178 -9.01 21.91 27.43
CA ARG A 178 -8.86 21.44 26.03
C ARG A 178 -9.14 19.93 25.89
N LYS A 179 -10.03 19.37 26.70
CA LYS A 179 -10.47 17.96 26.68
C LYS A 179 -11.45 17.64 25.54
N ILE A 180 -11.28 18.23 24.37
CA ILE A 180 -11.91 17.65 23.18
C ILE A 180 -10.95 16.55 22.77
N ALA A 181 -11.42 15.30 22.81
CA ALA A 181 -10.68 14.16 22.29
C ALA A 181 -10.25 14.51 20.86
N ARG A 182 -8.99 14.90 20.68
CA ARG A 182 -8.42 15.13 19.36
C ARG A 182 -8.46 13.77 18.69
N ARG A 183 -9.18 13.70 17.58
CA ARG A 183 -9.26 12.54 16.73
C ARG A 183 -8.70 12.93 15.38
N PRO A 184 -8.07 11.99 14.66
CA PRO A 184 -7.64 12.28 13.31
C PRO A 184 -8.87 12.52 12.44
N ASP A 185 -8.81 13.56 11.61
CA ASP A 185 -9.89 13.95 10.70
C ASP A 185 -9.40 14.22 9.28
N THR A 186 -8.08 14.13 9.04
CA THR A 186 -7.47 14.56 7.78
C THR A 186 -6.62 13.44 7.17
N ILE A 187 -6.88 13.12 5.90
CA ILE A 187 -6.07 12.19 5.09
C ILE A 187 -5.22 12.99 4.11
N ILE A 188 -3.96 12.58 3.96
CA ILE A 188 -3.02 13.16 2.99
C ILE A 188 -2.74 12.12 1.92
N VAL A 189 -3.12 12.41 0.68
CA VAL A 189 -2.82 11.58 -0.48
C VAL A 189 -1.70 12.24 -1.28
N ARG A 190 -0.56 11.56 -1.36
CA ARG A 190 0.66 12.02 -2.05
C ARG A 190 0.89 11.25 -3.34
N GLY A 191 1.68 11.83 -4.24
CA GLY A 191 2.20 11.18 -5.44
C GLY A 191 1.15 10.84 -6.50
N VAL A 192 -0.04 11.45 -6.44
CA VAL A 192 -1.12 11.15 -7.40
C VAL A 192 -1.02 12.05 -8.63
N PRO A 193 -1.25 11.53 -9.86
CA PRO A 193 -1.13 12.34 -11.07
C PRO A 193 -2.15 13.49 -11.11
N SER A 194 -1.69 14.73 -11.30
CA SER A 194 -2.55 15.91 -11.30
C SER A 194 -3.64 15.87 -12.39
N ARG A 195 -3.33 15.25 -13.54
CA ARG A 195 -4.28 15.03 -14.65
C ARG A 195 -5.45 14.12 -14.30
N TRP A 196 -5.35 13.29 -13.26
CA TRP A 196 -6.48 12.47 -12.82
C TRP A 196 -7.60 13.31 -12.23
N PHE A 197 -7.25 14.50 -11.72
CA PHE A 197 -8.16 15.44 -11.06
C PHE A 197 -8.47 16.68 -11.90
N ALA A 198 -8.01 16.74 -13.16
CA ALA A 198 -8.28 17.86 -14.04
C ALA A 198 -9.70 17.77 -14.64
N GLU A 199 -10.38 18.92 -14.80
CA GLU A 199 -11.69 18.99 -15.49
C GLU A 199 -11.58 18.67 -16.98
N THR A 200 -10.49 19.08 -17.62
CA THR A 200 -10.26 18.88 -19.05
C THR A 200 -9.03 18.01 -19.27
N ARG A 201 -9.07 17.15 -20.31
CA ARG A 201 -7.97 16.23 -20.65
C ARG A 201 -6.65 16.94 -20.98
N VAL A 202 -6.70 18.24 -21.29
CA VAL A 202 -5.55 19.08 -21.65
C VAL A 202 -4.96 19.86 -20.47
N SER A 203 -5.66 19.94 -19.34
CA SER A 203 -5.15 20.64 -18.16
C SER A 203 -4.21 19.76 -17.35
N SER A 204 -3.06 20.30 -16.97
CA SER A 204 -2.16 19.71 -15.97
C SER A 204 -2.54 20.09 -14.54
N LYS A 205 -3.41 21.09 -14.36
CA LYS A 205 -3.82 21.58 -13.04
C LYS A 205 -4.99 20.74 -12.50
N PRO A 206 -4.89 20.24 -11.26
CA PRO A 206 -5.99 19.54 -10.61
C PRO A 206 -7.12 20.54 -10.28
N SER A 207 -8.36 20.14 -10.50
CA SER A 207 -9.57 20.92 -10.14
C SER A 207 -10.05 20.53 -8.75
N THR A 208 -10.25 21.54 -7.91
CA THR A 208 -10.87 21.38 -6.59
C THR A 208 -12.23 20.70 -6.68
N LEU A 209 -13.03 21.01 -7.70
CA LEU A 209 -14.37 20.44 -7.87
C LEU A 209 -14.28 18.93 -8.15
N VAL A 210 -13.46 18.53 -9.12
CA VAL A 210 -13.29 17.13 -9.51
C VAL A 210 -12.70 16.32 -8.35
N THR A 211 -11.66 16.84 -7.68
CA THR A 211 -11.07 16.20 -6.50
C THR A 211 -12.10 16.05 -5.38
N HIS A 212 -12.87 17.09 -5.09
CA HIS A 212 -13.93 17.02 -4.09
C HIS A 212 -14.96 15.93 -4.45
N THR A 213 -15.44 15.89 -5.70
CA THR A 213 -16.37 14.85 -6.15
C THR A 213 -15.80 13.44 -5.95
N ILE A 214 -14.54 13.21 -6.32
CA ILE A 214 -13.89 11.90 -6.15
C ILE A 214 -13.81 11.49 -4.68
N PHE A 215 -13.27 12.35 -3.82
CA PHE A 215 -13.09 12.02 -2.41
C PHE A 215 -14.41 12.01 -1.61
N SER A 216 -15.45 12.71 -2.08
CA SER A 216 -16.78 12.68 -1.46
C SER A 216 -17.45 11.31 -1.53
N ALA A 217 -16.98 10.42 -2.42
CA ALA A 217 -17.41 9.02 -2.46
C ALA A 217 -16.94 8.22 -1.23
N LEU A 218 -15.89 8.67 -0.54
CA LEU A 218 -15.34 8.01 0.65
C LEU A 218 -16.02 8.47 1.95
N GLY A 219 -16.55 9.70 1.98
CA GLY A 219 -17.17 10.29 3.16
C GLY A 219 -17.44 11.78 2.99
N LYS A 220 -18.10 12.40 3.97
CA LYS A 220 -18.39 13.84 3.92
C LYS A 220 -17.14 14.68 4.20
N ILE A 221 -16.81 15.56 3.26
CA ILE A 221 -15.62 16.42 3.32
C ILE A 221 -15.99 17.77 3.94
N ARG A 222 -15.23 18.19 4.97
CA ARG A 222 -15.28 19.55 5.54
C ARG A 222 -14.44 20.51 4.72
N THR A 223 -13.19 20.15 4.46
CA THR A 223 -12.22 21.00 3.78
C THR A 223 -11.36 20.16 2.84
N LEU A 224 -11.05 20.70 1.66
CA LEU A 224 -10.16 20.08 0.69
C LEU A 224 -9.07 21.07 0.28
N ASN A 225 -7.81 20.65 0.29
CA ASN A 225 -6.70 21.45 -0.22
C ASN A 225 -5.83 20.63 -1.19
N ILE A 226 -5.40 21.25 -2.29
CA ILE A 226 -4.59 20.61 -3.32
C ILE A 226 -3.33 21.44 -3.52
N ALA A 227 -2.18 20.79 -3.45
CA ALA A 227 -0.87 21.40 -3.71
C ALA A 227 -0.09 20.55 -4.73
N ASN A 228 0.94 21.14 -5.34
CA ASN A 228 1.91 20.35 -6.10
C ASN A 228 2.70 19.47 -5.13
N ASP A 229 3.02 18.25 -5.55
CA ASP A 229 3.86 17.36 -4.77
C ASP A 229 5.30 17.47 -5.25
N ASP A 230 5.92 18.60 -4.88
CA ASP A 230 7.32 18.91 -5.19
C ASP A 230 8.28 18.48 -4.06
N GLU A 231 7.73 17.91 -2.96
CA GLU A 231 8.53 17.39 -1.85
C GLU A 231 9.20 16.06 -2.26
N LEU A 232 10.47 16.17 -2.70
CA LEU A 232 11.43 15.08 -2.68
C LEU A 232 11.63 14.65 -1.22
N GLU A 233 10.86 13.68 -0.73
CA GLU A 233 11.21 13.05 0.54
C GLU A 233 12.62 12.44 0.41
N ALA A 234 13.53 13.01 1.20
CA ALA A 234 14.93 12.64 1.21
C ALA A 234 15.06 11.17 1.62
N LYS A 235 15.57 10.35 0.68
CA LYS A 235 16.32 9.11 0.88
C LYS A 235 16.09 8.38 2.22
N GLU A 236 15.05 7.57 2.27
CA GLU A 236 15.14 6.25 2.89
C GLU A 236 14.66 5.21 1.87
N ASP A 237 15.62 4.42 1.40
CA ASP A 237 15.50 3.22 0.58
C ASP A 237 14.59 3.24 -0.65
N GLY A 238 15.12 3.84 -1.73
CA GLY A 238 15.32 3.17 -3.03
C GLY A 238 14.12 2.73 -3.86
N ALA A 239 12.89 2.67 -3.32
CA ALA A 239 11.74 2.06 -4.00
C ALA A 239 10.73 3.06 -4.55
N ASN A 240 10.84 4.35 -4.25
CA ASN A 240 9.93 5.34 -4.79
C ASN A 240 10.39 5.79 -6.19
N LYS A 241 9.47 5.69 -7.14
CA LYS A 241 9.56 6.27 -8.49
C LYS A 241 9.79 7.77 -8.28
N GLU A 242 10.88 8.33 -8.81
CA GLU A 242 11.14 9.78 -8.72
C GLU A 242 9.86 10.53 -9.13
N LEU A 243 9.29 11.28 -8.19
CA LEU A 243 8.13 12.11 -8.47
C LEU A 243 8.60 13.17 -9.46
N ILE A 244 7.98 13.20 -10.64
CA ILE A 244 8.28 14.23 -11.62
C ILE A 244 7.60 15.49 -11.14
N SER A 245 8.40 16.45 -10.67
CA SER A 245 7.93 17.76 -10.20
C SER A 245 6.97 18.39 -11.21
N GLY A 246 5.84 18.90 -10.73
CA GLY A 246 4.78 19.50 -11.53
C GLY A 246 3.81 18.53 -12.25
N LEU A 247 4.00 17.21 -12.19
CA LEU A 247 3.03 16.23 -12.72
C LEU A 247 2.17 15.54 -11.66
N ASN A 248 2.63 15.58 -10.41
CA ASN A 248 1.98 14.94 -9.28
C ASN A 248 1.50 16.01 -8.30
N CYS A 249 0.34 15.75 -7.67
CA CYS A 249 -0.22 16.62 -6.65
C CYS A 249 -0.38 15.87 -5.32
N LYS A 250 -0.43 16.67 -4.27
CA LYS A 250 -0.71 16.29 -2.89
C LYS A 250 -2.09 16.82 -2.51
N VAL A 251 -2.96 15.93 -2.07
CA VAL A 251 -4.34 16.26 -1.71
C VAL A 251 -4.53 16.06 -0.21
N TRP A 252 -5.02 17.09 0.47
CA TRP A 252 -5.43 17.05 1.86
C TRP A 252 -6.96 17.00 1.92
N VAL A 253 -7.49 15.96 2.54
CA VAL A 253 -8.93 15.74 2.66
C VAL A 253 -9.28 15.71 4.14
N GLN A 254 -9.95 16.75 4.62
CA GLN A 254 -10.46 16.82 5.99
C GLN A 254 -11.94 16.41 5.98
N PHE A 255 -12.30 15.44 6.82
CA PHE A 255 -13.66 14.92 6.92
C PHE A 255 -14.48 15.65 8.01
N GLU A 256 -15.81 15.61 7.87
CA GLU A 256 -16.72 16.21 8.85
C GLU A 256 -16.74 15.44 10.17
N SER A 257 -16.71 14.11 10.10
CA SER A 257 -16.80 13.20 11.24
C SER A 257 -15.64 12.21 11.30
N TYR A 258 -15.38 11.67 12.49
CA TYR A 258 -14.38 10.60 12.67
C TYR A 258 -14.77 9.33 11.93
N ASP A 259 -16.07 9.03 11.83
CA ASP A 259 -16.56 7.83 11.16
C ASP A 259 -16.30 7.92 9.65
N ASP A 260 -16.54 9.09 9.04
CA ASP A 260 -16.17 9.36 7.64
C ASP A 260 -14.67 9.21 7.41
N PHE A 261 -13.82 9.74 8.31
CA PHE A 261 -12.37 9.56 8.25
C PHE A 261 -11.96 8.08 8.37
N HIS A 262 -12.53 7.38 9.33
CA HIS A 262 -12.24 5.98 9.63
C HIS A 262 -12.58 5.09 8.43
N ASP A 263 -13.77 5.27 7.86
CA ASP A 263 -14.24 4.49 6.72
C ASP A 263 -13.44 4.81 5.45
N ALA A 264 -13.09 6.08 5.24
CA ALA A 264 -12.21 6.49 4.15
C ALA A 264 -10.81 5.87 4.28
N MET A 265 -10.22 5.88 5.48
CA MET A 265 -8.92 5.24 5.74
C MET A 265 -8.98 3.73 5.54
N LYS A 266 -10.06 3.07 6.01
CA LYS A 266 -10.28 1.63 5.80
C LYS A 266 -10.40 1.29 4.32
N ALA A 267 -11.09 2.13 3.53
CA ALA A 267 -11.22 1.93 2.09
C ALA A 267 -9.91 2.15 1.33
N LEU A 268 -9.09 3.12 1.72
CA LEU A 268 -7.80 3.41 1.08
C LEU A 268 -6.71 2.38 1.42
N CYS A 269 -6.72 1.84 2.63
CA CYS A 269 -5.74 0.85 3.09
C CYS A 269 -5.78 -0.41 2.20
N GLY A 270 -4.61 -0.89 1.76
CA GLY A 270 -4.49 -2.07 0.90
C GLY A 270 -5.11 -1.91 -0.48
N ARG A 271 -5.30 -0.66 -0.97
CA ARG A 271 -5.81 -0.42 -2.33
C ARG A 271 -4.91 0.51 -3.13
N SER A 272 -4.92 0.36 -4.44
CA SER A 272 -4.31 1.30 -5.38
C SER A 272 -5.39 2.14 -6.05
N LEU A 273 -5.10 3.42 -6.25
CA LEU A 273 -5.90 4.23 -7.13
C LEU A 273 -5.52 3.93 -8.59
N GLU A 274 -6.49 3.48 -9.37
CA GLU A 274 -6.34 3.17 -10.79
C GLU A 274 -7.33 4.00 -11.61
N LYS A 275 -6.91 4.39 -12.82
CA LYS A 275 -7.75 5.08 -13.78
C LYS A 275 -8.06 4.15 -14.93
N ASP A 276 -9.33 4.02 -15.28
CA ASP A 276 -9.77 3.27 -16.44
C ASP A 276 -9.06 3.81 -17.68
N ARG A 277 -8.38 2.90 -18.39
CA ARG A 277 -7.77 3.20 -19.69
C ARG A 277 -8.87 3.17 -20.74
N GLY A 278 -9.69 4.22 -20.77
CA GLY A 278 -10.58 4.52 -21.88
C GLY A 278 -9.83 5.12 -23.06
#